data_AF-A0A3M1HER4-F1
#
_entry.id   AF-A0A3M1HER4-F1
#
_cell.length_a   1.000
_cell.length_b   1.000
_cell.length_c   1.000
_cell.angle_alpha   90.00
_cell.angle_beta   90.00
_cell.angle_gamma   90.00
#
_symmetry.space_group_name_H-M   'P 1'
#
loop_
_entity.id
_entity.type
_entity.pdbx_description
1 polymer ?
#
loop_
_entity_poly.entity_id
_entity_poly.type
_entity_poly.pdbx_seq_one_letter_code
_entity_poly.pdbx_strand_id
1 'polypeptide(L)'
;MRLSLYLLLLLVAFSFSFAVTQLTSCGTISASGQYELANNVSTTSICFTISASDVDFSCKGFAINTTTSAQAQRAFDIYGVNNVTVRDCPNITNYVYGA
;
A
#
# COMPACT_ATOMS: atom_id res chain seq x y z
N MET A 1 -33.73 23.96 -14.02
CA MET A 1 -33.56 23.21 -12.74
C MET A 1 -32.88 21.85 -12.88
N ARG A 2 -33.06 21.05 -13.95
CA ARG A 2 -32.42 19.71 -14.07
C ARG A 2 -30.89 19.73 -14.28
N LEU A 3 -30.35 20.80 -14.90
CA LEU A 3 -28.90 20.98 -15.12
C LEU A 3 -28.13 21.23 -13.81
N SER A 4 -28.76 21.92 -12.84
CA SER A 4 -28.19 22.18 -11.51
C SER A 4 -28.05 20.91 -10.67
N LEU A 5 -28.89 19.89 -10.91
CA LEU A 5 -28.88 18.63 -10.16
C LEU A 5 -27.72 17.70 -10.63
N TYR A 6 -27.41 17.70 -11.93
CA TYR A 6 -26.28 16.95 -12.48
C TYR A 6 -24.92 17.55 -12.10
N LEU A 7 -24.82 18.88 -12.07
CA LEU A 7 -23.61 19.57 -11.62
C LEU A 7 -23.36 19.33 -10.12
N LEU A 8 -24.42 19.27 -9.30
CA LEU A 8 -24.32 18.88 -7.88
C LEU A 8 -23.91 17.41 -7.72
N LEU A 9 -24.48 16.50 -8.52
CA LEU A 9 -24.11 15.07 -8.50
C LEU A 9 -22.65 14.82 -8.91
N LEU A 10 -22.11 15.60 -9.86
CA LEU A 10 -20.70 15.57 -10.24
C LEU A 10 -19.77 16.15 -9.14
N LEU A 11 -20.21 17.19 -8.43
CA LEU A 11 -19.46 17.79 -7.31
C LEU A 11 -19.42 16.89 -6.06
N VAL A 12 -20.52 16.18 -5.75
CA VAL A 12 -20.57 15.22 -4.63
C VAL A 12 -19.74 13.96 -4.93
N ALA A 13 -19.69 13.53 -6.19
CA ALA A 13 -18.80 12.43 -6.61
C ALA A 13 -17.30 12.79 -6.50
N PHE A 14 -16.95 14.07 -6.54
CA PHE A 14 -15.56 14.54 -6.49
C PHE A 14 -14.97 14.61 -5.08
N SER A 15 -15.81 14.54 -4.04
CA SER A 15 -15.39 14.70 -2.64
C SER A 15 -15.32 13.36 -1.92
N PHE A 16 -14.84 12.30 -2.59
CA PHE A 16 -14.56 11.04 -1.92
C PHE A 16 -13.20 11.14 -1.22
N SER A 17 -13.21 11.49 0.07
CA SER A 17 -12.01 11.36 0.89
C SER A 17 -11.74 9.87 1.09
N PHE A 18 -10.75 9.31 0.40
CA PHE A 18 -10.29 7.97 0.69
C PHE A 18 -9.74 7.95 2.12
N ALA A 19 -10.29 7.09 2.98
CA ALA A 19 -9.74 6.87 4.31
C ALA A 19 -8.39 6.15 4.14
N VAL A 20 -7.32 6.75 4.66
CA VAL A 20 -5.98 6.14 4.62
C VAL A 20 -5.86 5.15 5.76
N THR A 21 -5.48 3.91 5.44
CA THR A 21 -5.21 2.87 6.45
C THR A 21 -3.76 2.96 6.91
N GLN A 22 -3.56 3.25 8.19
CA GLN A 22 -2.22 3.30 8.79
C GLN A 22 -1.77 1.89 9.17
N LEU A 23 -0.55 1.52 8.77
CA LEU A 23 0.05 0.22 8.99
C LEU A 23 1.23 0.36 9.95
N THR A 24 1.15 -0.32 11.09
CA THR A 24 2.22 -0.36 12.10
C THR A 24 3.01 -1.65 12.10
N SER A 25 2.62 -2.62 11.27
CA SER A 25 3.24 -3.94 11.13
C SER A 25 3.11 -4.48 9.72
N CYS A 26 3.96 -5.45 9.37
CA CYS A 26 3.83 -6.30 8.19
C CYS A 26 2.46 -7.03 8.19
N GLY A 27 1.91 -7.34 7.02
CA GLY A 27 0.60 -7.99 6.89
C GLY A 27 0.06 -8.11 5.47
N THR A 28 -1.20 -8.54 5.35
CA THR A 28 -1.88 -8.71 4.06
C THR A 28 -2.76 -7.52 3.73
N ILE A 29 -2.63 -7.01 2.50
CA ILE A 29 -3.47 -5.96 1.93
C ILE A 29 -4.46 -6.61 0.97
N SER A 30 -5.68 -6.86 1.47
CA SER A 30 -6.73 -7.59 0.75
C SER A 30 -7.90 -6.72 0.31
N ALA A 31 -7.80 -5.39 0.46
CA ALA A 31 -8.80 -4.45 0.01
C ALA A 31 -8.13 -3.32 -0.79
N SER A 32 -8.85 -2.78 -1.77
CA SER A 32 -8.45 -1.59 -2.50
C SER A 32 -8.41 -0.37 -1.57
N GLY A 33 -7.51 0.56 -1.82
CA GLY A 33 -7.42 1.79 -1.04
C GLY A 33 -6.01 2.32 -0.86
N GLN A 34 -5.91 3.32 0.03
CA GLN A 34 -4.66 3.98 0.37
C GLN A 34 -4.11 3.44 1.69
N TYR A 35 -2.84 3.08 1.68
CA TYR A 35 -2.13 2.50 2.81
C TYR A 35 -0.85 3.29 3.08
N GLU A 36 -0.60 3.56 4.35
CA GLU A 36 0.56 4.33 4.79
C GLU A 36 1.25 3.62 5.95
N LEU A 37 2.57 3.46 5.88
CA LEU A 37 3.33 3.08 7.07
C LEU A 37 3.27 4.20 8.10
N ALA A 38 3.06 3.83 9.36
CA ALA A 38 3.12 4.73 10.51
C ALA A 38 4.44 4.61 11.31
N ASN A 39 5.23 3.57 11.06
CA ASN A 39 6.54 3.33 11.65
C ASN A 39 7.37 2.38 10.79
N ASN A 40 8.66 2.26 11.11
CA ASN A 40 9.52 1.21 10.56
C ASN A 40 8.96 -0.17 10.90
N VAL A 41 8.96 -1.09 9.95
CA VAL A 41 8.46 -2.46 10.14
C VAL A 41 9.54 -3.47 9.82
N SER A 42 9.48 -4.62 10.49
CA SER A 42 10.37 -5.73 10.21
C SER A 42 9.73 -7.08 10.45
N THR A 43 10.16 -8.07 9.69
CA THR A 43 9.72 -9.47 9.82
C THR A 43 10.89 -10.42 9.47
N THR A 44 10.70 -11.71 9.66
CA THR A 44 11.62 -12.78 9.23
C THR A 44 11.15 -13.48 7.95
N SER A 45 10.11 -12.97 7.28
CA SER A 45 9.51 -13.54 6.07
C SER A 45 9.09 -12.43 5.10
N ILE A 46 8.13 -12.71 4.20
CA ILE A 46 7.45 -11.69 3.39
C ILE A 46 6.81 -10.66 4.34
N CYS A 47 7.00 -9.37 4.07
CA CYS A 47 6.38 -8.33 4.90
C CYS A 47 4.96 -8.00 4.45
N PHE A 48 4.77 -7.59 3.20
CA PHE A 48 3.46 -7.25 2.67
C PHE A 48 3.06 -8.16 1.53
N THR A 49 1.91 -8.82 1.67
CA THR A 49 1.24 -9.50 0.56
C THR A 49 0.10 -8.62 0.08
N ILE A 50 0.14 -8.19 -1.19
CA ILE A 50 -0.91 -7.37 -1.79
C ILE A 50 -1.72 -8.25 -2.72
N SER A 51 -2.96 -8.55 -2.32
CA SER A 51 -3.90 -9.41 -3.06
C SER A 51 -5.15 -8.66 -3.55
N ALA A 52 -5.18 -7.33 -3.39
CA ALA A 52 -6.20 -6.46 -3.99
C ALA A 52 -5.63 -5.58 -5.10
N SER A 53 -6.48 -5.27 -6.08
CA SER A 53 -6.19 -4.24 -7.10
C SER A 53 -6.50 -2.85 -6.55
N ASP A 54 -6.05 -1.80 -7.26
CA ASP A 54 -6.31 -0.39 -6.89
C ASP A 54 -5.79 -0.04 -5.49
N VAL A 55 -4.50 -0.36 -5.27
CA VAL A 55 -3.79 -0.12 -4.01
C VAL A 55 -2.74 0.97 -4.22
N ASP A 56 -2.78 2.03 -3.40
CA ASP A 56 -1.70 3.01 -3.28
C ASP A 56 -1.05 2.86 -1.91
N PHE A 57 0.15 2.28 -1.88
CA PHE A 57 0.94 2.04 -0.68
C PHE A 57 2.09 3.03 -0.61
N SER A 58 2.13 3.86 0.44
CA SER A 58 3.26 4.74 0.74
C SER A 58 3.99 4.29 2.00
N CYS A 59 5.31 4.13 1.91
CA CYS A 59 6.13 3.91 3.09
C CYS A 59 6.35 5.18 3.91
N LYS A 60 5.96 6.38 3.42
CA LYS A 60 6.19 7.68 4.08
C LYS A 60 7.62 7.92 4.58
N GLY A 61 8.62 7.34 3.92
CA GLY A 61 10.01 7.41 4.35
C GLY A 61 10.42 6.38 5.42
N PHE A 62 9.50 5.58 5.96
CA PHE A 62 9.79 4.51 6.90
C PHE A 62 10.46 3.31 6.21
N ALA A 63 11.26 2.58 7.00
CA ALA A 63 12.01 1.43 6.54
C ALA A 63 11.20 0.12 6.63
N ILE A 64 11.44 -0.77 5.66
CA ILE A 64 10.97 -2.16 5.67
C ILE A 64 12.20 -3.06 5.66
N ASN A 65 12.44 -3.76 6.76
CA ASN A 65 13.67 -4.55 6.94
C ASN A 65 13.34 -5.99 7.30
N THR A 66 14.14 -6.94 6.83
CA THR A 66 14.16 -8.30 7.41
C THR A 66 15.39 -8.50 8.29
N THR A 67 15.22 -9.26 9.38
CA THR A 67 16.32 -9.60 10.30
C THR A 67 17.09 -10.84 9.86
N THR A 68 16.64 -11.52 8.81
CA THR A 68 17.32 -12.66 8.20
C THR A 68 17.64 -12.34 6.74
N SER A 69 18.75 -12.88 6.23
CA SER A 69 19.14 -12.81 4.81
C SER A 69 18.79 -14.13 4.12
N ALA A 70 17.63 -14.70 4.45
CA ALA A 70 17.25 -16.00 3.94
C ALA A 70 16.82 -15.89 2.46
N GLN A 71 17.12 -16.92 1.69
CA GLN A 71 16.74 -17.01 0.28
C GLN A 71 15.19 -16.94 0.17
N ALA A 72 14.69 -16.19 -0.82
CA ALA A 72 13.27 -15.99 -1.17
C ALA A 72 12.42 -15.00 -0.34
N GLN A 73 13.02 -14.10 0.44
CA GLN A 73 12.25 -13.06 1.15
C GLN A 73 11.91 -11.88 0.24
N ARG A 74 10.66 -11.42 0.29
CA ARG A 74 10.16 -10.24 -0.45
C ARG A 74 9.63 -9.19 0.51
N ALA A 75 9.96 -7.91 0.29
CA ALA A 75 9.33 -6.85 1.08
C ALA A 75 7.84 -6.71 0.68
N PHE A 76 7.58 -6.75 -0.63
CA PHE A 76 6.25 -6.82 -1.21
C PHE A 76 6.12 -8.08 -2.06
N ASP A 77 5.05 -8.83 -1.85
CA ASP A 77 4.63 -9.94 -2.70
C ASP A 77 3.29 -9.58 -3.35
N ILE A 78 3.32 -9.29 -4.64
CA ILE A 78 2.21 -8.75 -5.42
C ILE A 78 1.93 -9.74 -6.56
N TYR A 79 0.76 -10.37 -6.56
CA TYR A 79 0.43 -11.39 -7.56
C TYR A 79 -1.03 -11.29 -8.00
N GLY A 80 -1.27 -11.43 -9.32
CA GLY A 80 -2.62 -11.55 -9.87
C GLY A 80 -3.51 -10.31 -9.72
N VAL A 81 -2.92 -9.12 -9.51
CA VAL A 81 -3.64 -7.86 -9.28
C VAL A 81 -3.21 -6.77 -10.25
N ASN A 82 -4.02 -5.74 -10.39
CA ASN A 82 -3.77 -4.59 -11.27
C ASN A 82 -3.75 -3.27 -10.48
N ASN A 83 -3.11 -2.25 -11.05
CA ASN A 83 -3.10 -0.89 -10.50
C ASN A 83 -2.62 -0.83 -9.03
N VAL A 84 -1.43 -1.36 -8.77
CA VAL A 84 -0.76 -1.26 -7.48
C VAL A 84 0.39 -0.27 -7.60
N THR A 85 0.38 0.74 -6.74
CA THR A 85 1.48 1.71 -6.59
C THR A 85 2.15 1.48 -5.24
N VAL A 86 3.47 1.34 -5.25
CA VAL A 86 4.31 1.33 -4.04
C VAL A 86 5.30 2.47 -4.16
N ARG A 87 5.33 3.38 -3.18
CA ARG A 87 6.12 4.63 -3.24
C ARG A 87 6.65 5.09 -1.89
N ASP A 88 7.55 6.06 -1.94
CA ASP A 88 8.15 6.72 -0.76
C ASP A 88 8.85 5.75 0.19
N CYS A 89 9.44 4.67 -0.35
CA CYS A 89 10.15 3.61 0.38
C CYS A 89 11.67 3.73 0.20
N PRO A 90 12.34 4.70 0.85
CA PRO A 90 13.77 4.95 0.64
C PRO A 90 14.68 3.85 1.18
N ASN A 91 14.16 2.96 2.05
CA ASN A 91 14.97 1.99 2.79
C ASN A 91 14.25 0.64 2.90
N ILE A 92 14.43 -0.19 1.87
CA ILE A 92 14.04 -1.61 1.87
C ILE A 92 15.33 -2.42 1.90
N THR A 93 15.61 -3.13 3.00
CA THR A 93 16.89 -3.82 3.18
C THR A 93 16.74 -5.28 3.60
N ASN A 94 17.77 -6.06 3.28
CA ASN A 94 17.93 -7.48 3.58
C ASN A 94 16.93 -8.42 2.89
N TYR A 95 16.03 -7.90 2.05
CA TYR A 95 15.18 -8.70 1.17
C TYR A 95 15.93 -9.08 -0.11
N VAL A 96 15.61 -10.25 -0.66
CA VAL A 96 16.12 -10.67 -1.97
C VAL A 96 15.44 -9.88 -3.09
N TYR A 97 14.15 -9.61 -2.92
CA TYR A 97 13.36 -8.78 -3.85
C TYR A 97 12.65 -7.66 -3.09
N GLY A 98 12.81 -6.43 -3.58
CA GLY A 98 12.19 -5.24 -3.01
C GLY A 98 10.70 -5.13 -3.36
N ALA A 99 10.29 -5.52 -4.56
CA ALA A 99 8.91 -5.64 -5.03
C ALA A 99 8.85 -6.64 -6.20
#